data_AF-A0A813LGQ5-F1
#
_entry.id   AF-A0A813LGQ5-F1
#
_cell.length_a   1.000
_cell.length_b   1.000
_cell.length_c   1.000
_cell.angle_alpha   90.00
_cell.angle_beta   90.00
_cell.angle_gamma   90.00
#
_symmetry.space_group_name_H-M   'P 1'
#
loop_
_entity.id
_entity.type
_entity.pdbx_description
1 polymer ?
#
loop_
_entity_poly.entity_id
_entity_poly.type
_entity_poly.pdbx_seq_one_letter_code
_entity_poly.pdbx_strand_id
1 'polypeptide(L)'
;AVGAACLGFMAPGLINGCIIWLLIGVLANYLAFKYVVKETPKITMEESKSLALVVVWTSTICLWLFWSFVYMHQMVPLIYPVHIIEK
;
A
#
# COMPACT_ATOMS: atom_id res chain seq x y z
N ALA A 1 33.31 4.40 -6.13
CA ALA A 1 31.85 4.17 -6.05
C ALA A 1 31.65 2.71 -5.67
N VAL A 2 31.26 2.44 -4.42
CA VAL A 2 30.83 1.09 -4.03
C VAL A 2 29.55 0.85 -4.81
N GLY A 3 29.57 -0.09 -5.76
CA GLY A 3 28.39 -0.38 -6.58
C GLY A 3 27.22 -0.68 -5.67
N ALA A 4 26.22 0.19 -5.68
CA ALA A 4 24.95 -0.11 -5.03
C ALA A 4 24.42 -1.37 -5.73
N ALA A 5 24.53 -2.52 -5.06
CA ALA A 5 23.98 -3.75 -5.58
C ALA A 5 22.50 -3.49 -5.84
N CYS A 6 22.06 -3.64 -7.09
CA CYS A 6 20.64 -3.54 -7.43
C CYS A 6 19.90 -4.71 -6.77
N LEU A 7 19.46 -4.51 -5.53
CA LEU A 7 18.69 -5.50 -4.77
C LEU A 7 17.30 -5.75 -5.39
N GLY A 8 16.84 -4.86 -6.30
CA GLY A 8 15.58 -5.00 -7.02
C GLY A 8 14.40 -5.20 -6.07
N PHE A 9 13.62 -6.25 -6.33
CA PHE A 9 12.48 -6.65 -5.48
C PHE A 9 12.85 -7.12 -4.07
N MET A 10 14.11 -7.49 -3.84
CA MET A 10 14.60 -7.96 -2.55
C MET A 10 15.18 -6.82 -1.69
N ALA A 11 14.94 -5.56 -2.07
CA ALA A 11 15.34 -4.44 -1.24
C ALA A 11 14.59 -4.48 0.11
N PRO A 12 15.31 -4.35 1.24
CA PRO A 12 14.73 -4.53 2.57
C PRO A 12 13.60 -3.53 2.86
N GLY A 13 13.69 -2.31 2.32
CA GLY A 13 12.64 -1.31 2.44
C GLY A 13 11.35 -1.69 1.70
N LEU A 14 11.47 -2.34 0.53
CA LEU A 14 10.31 -2.83 -0.22
C LEU A 14 9.65 -4.00 0.52
N ILE A 15 10.44 -4.96 1.01
CA ILE A 15 9.93 -6.12 1.78
C ILE A 15 9.20 -5.65 3.04
N ASN A 16 9.82 -4.75 3.82
CA ASN A 16 9.20 -4.20 5.02
C ASN A 16 7.90 -3.46 4.70
N GLY A 17 7.89 -2.68 3.61
CA GLY A 17 6.69 -2.00 3.14
C GLY A 17 5.57 -2.96 2.74
N CYS A 18 5.88 -4.05 2.03
CA CYS A 18 4.90 -5.09 1.69
C CYS A 18 4.28 -5.74 2.94
N ILE A 19 5.10 -6.03 3.96
CA ILE A 19 4.60 -6.58 5.24
C ILE A 19 3.68 -5.57 5.94
N ILE A 20 4.07 -4.30 6.01
CA ILE A 20 3.27 -3.25 6.63
C ILE A 20 1.94 -3.07 5.89
N TRP A 21 1.94 -3.03 4.56
CA TRP A 21 0.72 -2.92 3.77
C TRP A 21 -0.21 -4.13 3.94
N LEU A 22 0.34 -5.34 4.07
CA LEU A 22 -0.44 -6.53 4.38
C LEU A 22 -1.10 -6.40 5.77
N LEU A 23 -0.36 -5.95 6.78
CA LEU A 23 -0.90 -5.73 8.12
C LEU A 23 -2.00 -4.66 8.12
N ILE A 24 -1.84 -3.58 7.36
CA ILE A 24 -2.86 -2.54 7.17
C ILE A 24 -4.12 -3.15 6.55
N GLY A 25 -3.99 -3.96 5.51
CA GLY A 25 -5.14 -4.62 4.86
C GLY A 25 -5.90 -5.55 5.80
N VAL A 26 -5.18 -6.36 6.59
CA VAL A 26 -5.78 -7.25 7.59
C VAL A 26 -6.49 -6.45 8.68
N LEU A 27 -5.85 -5.40 9.20
CA LEU A 27 -6.43 -4.55 10.23
C LEU A 27 -7.68 -3.81 9.71
N ALA A 28 -7.60 -3.26 8.50
CA ALA A 28 -8.73 -2.61 7.85
C ALA A 28 -9.89 -3.58 7.63
N ASN A 29 -9.61 -4.84 7.25
CA ASN A 29 -10.63 -5.86 7.09
C ASN A 29 -11.32 -6.20 8.43
N TYR A 30 -10.53 -6.36 9.50
CA TYR A 30 -11.07 -6.56 10.85
C TYR A 30 -11.97 -5.39 11.29
N LEU A 31 -11.52 -4.15 11.07
CA LEU A 31 -12.30 -2.96 11.39
C LEU A 31 -13.58 -2.84 10.54
N ALA A 32 -13.52 -3.19 9.25
CA ALA A 32 -14.67 -3.17 8.37
C ALA A 32 -15.75 -4.16 8.83
N PHE A 33 -15.36 -5.38 9.18
CA PHE A 33 -16.30 -6.37 9.72
C PHE A 33 -16.89 -5.98 11.07
N LYS A 34 -16.13 -5.28 11.92
CA LYS A 34 -16.60 -4.88 13.25
C LYS A 34 -17.53 -3.65 13.21
N TYR A 35 -17.26 -2.69 12.35
CA TYR A 35 -17.91 -1.37 12.39
C TYR A 35 -18.75 -1.02 11.17
N VAL A 36 -18.43 -1.57 9.99
CA VAL A 36 -19.05 -1.21 8.70
C VAL A 36 -20.11 -2.23 8.28
N VAL A 37 -19.85 -3.52 8.49
CA VAL A 37 -20.82 -4.58 8.19
C VAL A 37 -22.01 -4.46 9.14
N LYS A 38 -23.14 -4.01 8.58
CA LYS A 38 -24.42 -3.89 9.27
C LYS A 38 -25.53 -4.23 8.29
N GLU A 39 -26.58 -4.84 8.81
CA GLU A 39 -27.79 -5.06 8.03
C GLU A 39 -28.52 -3.72 7.86
N THR A 40 -28.95 -3.45 6.63
CA THR A 40 -29.74 -2.26 6.30
C THR A 40 -31.01 -2.71 5.59
N PRO A 41 -32.10 -1.93 5.57
CA PRO A 41 -33.37 -2.36 4.98
C PRO A 41 -33.31 -2.70 3.49
N LYS A 42 -32.17 -2.43 2.81
CA LYS A 42 -31.95 -2.71 1.39
C LYS A 42 -30.86 -3.76 1.11
N ILE A 43 -30.04 -4.13 2.10
CA ILE A 43 -28.86 -4.97 1.91
C ILE A 43 -28.77 -5.97 3.07
N THR A 44 -28.64 -7.25 2.73
CA THR A 44 -28.44 -8.33 3.70
C THR A 44 -27.06 -8.26 4.35
N MET A 45 -26.91 -8.93 5.50
CA MET A 45 -25.62 -8.97 6.20
C MET A 45 -24.50 -9.64 5.37
N GLU A 46 -24.84 -10.63 4.54
CA GLU A 46 -23.88 -11.32 3.67
C GLU A 46 -23.41 -10.44 2.50
N GLU A 47 -24.32 -9.71 1.87
CA GLU A 47 -23.99 -8.75 0.81
C GLU A 47 -23.09 -7.62 1.34
N SER A 48 -23.38 -7.12 2.55
CA SER A 48 -22.57 -6.10 3.21
C SER A 48 -21.14 -6.59 3.50
N LYS A 49 -20.98 -7.85 3.93
CA LYS A 49 -19.65 -8.48 4.13
C LYS A 49 -18.87 -8.61 2.83
N SER A 50 -19.53 -9.07 1.76
CA SER A 50 -18.90 -9.23 0.46
C SER A 50 -18.43 -7.88 -0.09
N LEU A 51 -19.27 -6.85 0.02
CA LEU A 51 -18.91 -5.49 -0.36
C LEU A 51 -17.72 -4.95 0.45
N ALA A 52 -17.74 -5.14 1.77
CA ALA A 52 -16.63 -4.71 2.64
C ALA A 52 -15.31 -5.38 2.26
N LEU A 53 -15.32 -6.69 1.97
CA LEU A 53 -14.13 -7.43 1.52
C LEU A 53 -13.55 -6.86 0.22
N VAL A 54 -14.41 -6.69 -0.79
CA VAL A 54 -13.97 -6.20 -2.10
C VAL A 54 -13.38 -4.80 -1.98
N VAL A 55 -14.04 -3.91 -1.23
CA VAL A 55 -13.58 -2.53 -1.06
C VAL A 55 -12.24 -2.48 -0.32
N VAL A 56 -12.13 -3.15 0.84
CA VAL A 56 -10.91 -3.12 1.64
C VAL A 56 -9.71 -3.66 0.86
N TRP A 57 -9.84 -4.83 0.24
CA TRP A 57 -8.72 -5.46 -0.45
C TRP A 57 -8.36 -4.74 -1.74
N THR A 58 -9.34 -4.30 -2.53
CA THR A 58 -9.07 -3.52 -3.75
C THR A 58 -8.36 -2.22 -3.41
N SER A 59 -8.86 -1.46 -2.42
CA SER A 59 -8.23 -0.21 -2.01
C SER A 59 -6.82 -0.44 -1.44
N THR A 60 -6.63 -1.48 -0.62
CA THR A 60 -5.31 -1.80 -0.05
C THR A 60 -4.31 -2.14 -1.14
N ILE A 61 -4.68 -2.99 -2.11
CA ILE A 61 -3.80 -3.38 -3.22
C ILE A 61 -3.46 -2.17 -4.10
N CYS A 62 -4.45 -1.35 -4.46
CA CYS A 62 -4.22 -0.16 -5.29
C CYS A 62 -3.26 0.84 -4.62
N LEU A 63 -3.47 1.12 -3.32
CA LEU A 63 -2.61 2.04 -2.58
C LEU A 63 -1.21 1.47 -2.34
N TRP A 64 -1.11 0.16 -2.07
CA TRP A 64 0.16 -0.54 -1.96
C TRP A 64 0.96 -0.49 -3.26
N LEU A 65 0.32 -0.73 -4.41
CA LEU A 65 0.96 -0.63 -5.72
C LEU A 65 1.43 0.79 -6.02
N PHE A 66 0.59 1.79 -5.74
CA PHE A 66 0.96 3.19 -5.91
C PHE A 66 2.20 3.56 -5.07
N TRP A 67 2.21 3.20 -3.79
CA TRP A 67 3.36 3.40 -2.92
C TRP A 67 4.60 2.66 -3.43
N SER A 68 4.45 1.39 -3.81
CA SER A 68 5.55 0.53 -4.27
C SER A 68 6.21 1.10 -5.54
N PHE A 69 5.42 1.62 -6.47
CA PHE A 69 5.94 2.22 -7.70
C PHE A 69 6.71 3.52 -7.44
N VAL A 70 6.17 4.41 -6.60
CA VAL A 70 6.87 5.65 -6.25
C VAL A 70 8.16 5.35 -5.49
N TYR A 71 8.15 4.37 -4.59
CA TYR A 71 9.33 3.93 -3.86
C TYR A 71 10.40 3.36 -4.80
N MET A 72 10.03 2.45 -5.70
CA MET A 72 10.96 1.85 -6.67
C MET A 72 11.54 2.89 -7.63
N HIS A 73 10.76 3.89 -8.04
CA HIS A 73 11.24 5.00 -8.88
C HIS A 73 12.37 5.79 -8.21
N GLN A 74 12.40 5.84 -6.88
CA GLN A 74 13.43 6.57 -6.12
C GLN A 74 14.65 5.71 -5.75
N MET A 75 14.62 4.39 -5.95
CA MET A 75 15.71 3.51 -5.49
C MET A 75 17.00 3.62 -6.34
N VAL A 76 16.87 3.92 -7.63
CA VAL A 76 18.01 4.11 -8.55
C VAL A 76 17.77 5.38 -9.38
N PRO A 77 17.97 6.57 -8.80
CA PRO A 77 17.70 7.82 -9.49
C PRO A 77 18.74 8.06 -10.59
N LEU A 78 18.24 8.36 -11.80
CA LEU A 78 19.08 8.79 -12.93
C LEU A 78 19.35 10.30 -12.92
N ILE A 79 18.50 11.06 -12.23
CA ILE A 79 18.56 12.52 -12.14
C ILE A 79 18.54 12.90 -10.66
N TYR A 80 19.48 13.75 -10.26
CA TYR A 80 19.57 14.30 -8.92
C TYR A 80 19.13 15.78 -8.94
N PRO A 81 18.52 16.29 -7.87
CA PRO A 81 18.13 17.69 -7.80
C PRO A 81 19.37 18.60 -7.77
N VAL A 82 19.34 19.69 -8.54
CA VAL A 82 20.36 20.76 -8.50
C VAL A 82 19.85 21.87 -7.57
N HIS A 83 20.60 22.20 -6.53
CA HIS A 83 20.26 23.30 -5.62
C HIS A 83 21.04 24.55 -6.01
N ILE A 84 20.33 25.62 -6.37
CA ILE A 84 20.93 26.94 -6.60
C ILE A 84 20.88 27.67 -5.25
N ILE A 85 22.02 27.79 -4.59
CA ILE A 85 22.13 28.58 -3.36
C ILE A 85 22.38 30.03 -3.80
N GLU A 86 21.34 30.85 -3.77
CA GLU A 86 21.46 32.30 -3.98
C GLU A 86 22.06 32.92 -2.71
N LYS A 87 23.16 33.65 -2.86
CA LYS A 87 23.90 34.29 -1.77
C LYS A 87 23.55 35.77 -1.67
#